data_AF-A0A7M4DPY6-F1
#
_entry.id   AF-A0A7M4DPY6-F1
#
_cell.length_a   1.000
_cell.length_b   1.000
_cell.length_c   1.000
_cell.angle_alpha   90.00
_cell.angle_beta   90.00
_cell.angle_gamma   90.00
#
_symmetry.space_group_name_H-M   'P 1'
#
loop_
_entity.id
_entity.type
_entity.pdbx_description
1 polymer ?
#
loop_
_entity_poly.entity_id
_entity_poly.type
_entity_poly.pdbx_seq_one_letter_code
_entity_poly.pdbx_strand_id
1 'polypeptide(L)'
;MDLLDTERRVVDAAVALAGRLGADPNHTVAAAVMDTKGRIHTGVNVYHFTGGPCAELVALGVAAAADAGPLLTIAAAGDGGRGVIEPCGRCRQVLVELHPDILVAVPGADGPPLRTLHALLPETYNHRDARPARLVRFNKRYYDDVVTGRKTVTVRHDDPIAVGPALLVFEDDPPRTLPGEVHSVASYRLDLIRPEQAGLDSPEALERLRDGLRGHYPDLTPTATVEVVRFGVRAG
;
A
#
# COMPACT_ATOMS: atom_id res chain seq x y z
N MET A 1 13.98 3.61 -3.33
CA MET A 1 13.34 4.88 -2.94
C MET A 1 13.29 4.89 -1.42
N ASP A 2 13.66 6.01 -0.80
CA ASP A 2 13.57 6.13 0.64
C ASP A 2 12.11 6.12 1.09
N LEU A 3 11.85 5.52 2.24
CA LEU A 3 10.53 5.57 2.88
C LEU A 3 10.11 7.02 3.10
N LEU A 4 8.83 7.29 2.87
CA LEU A 4 8.20 8.52 3.36
C LEU A 4 8.26 8.55 4.89
N ASP A 5 8.20 9.75 5.48
CA ASP A 5 8.23 9.91 6.94
C ASP A 5 7.10 9.13 7.63
N THR A 6 5.91 9.10 7.02
CA THR A 6 4.75 8.33 7.49
C THR A 6 5.02 6.83 7.50
N GLU A 7 5.68 6.31 6.47
CA GLU A 7 6.02 4.89 6.34
C GLU A 7 7.15 4.50 7.30
N ARG A 8 8.15 5.37 7.45
CA ARG A 8 9.23 5.21 8.43
C ARG A 8 8.68 5.12 9.84
N ARG A 9 7.74 5.99 10.21
CA ARG A 9 7.08 5.94 11.54
C ARG A 9 6.41 4.58 11.82
N VAL A 10 5.84 3.92 10.82
CA VAL A 10 5.26 2.57 10.98
C VAL A 10 6.35 1.54 11.27
N VAL A 11 7.43 1.54 10.48
CA VAL A 11 8.57 0.63 10.68
C VAL A 11 9.20 0.85 12.07
N ASP A 12 9.46 2.11 12.43
CA ASP A 12 10.07 2.47 13.72
C ASP A 12 9.17 2.04 14.89
N ALA A 13 7.86 2.19 14.77
CA ALA A 13 6.92 1.75 15.79
C ALA A 13 6.92 0.22 15.98
N ALA A 14 6.99 -0.55 14.89
CA ALA A 14 7.09 -2.01 14.96
C ALA A 14 8.41 -2.44 15.61
N VAL A 15 9.54 -1.88 15.17
CA VAL A 15 10.88 -2.19 15.70
C VAL A 15 10.99 -1.78 17.17
N ALA A 16 10.50 -0.60 17.56
CA ALA A 16 10.53 -0.13 18.93
C ALA A 16 9.65 -0.96 19.88
N LEU A 17 8.52 -1.49 19.39
CA LEU A 17 7.72 -2.43 20.19
C LEU A 17 8.41 -3.79 20.31
N ALA A 18 8.95 -4.32 19.22
CA ALA A 18 9.68 -5.59 19.21
C ALA A 18 10.90 -5.57 20.16
N GLY A 19 11.65 -4.46 20.18
CA GLY A 19 12.82 -4.30 21.06
C GLY A 19 12.50 -4.22 22.56
N ARG A 20 11.22 -4.07 22.93
CA ARG A 20 10.75 -4.05 24.32
C ARG A 20 10.12 -5.38 24.76
N LEU A 21 10.02 -6.37 23.87
CA LEU A 21 9.49 -7.68 24.21
C LEU A 21 10.44 -8.40 25.19
N GLY A 22 9.86 -9.11 26.15
CA GLY A 22 10.59 -9.92 27.11
C GLY A 22 11.00 -11.28 26.54
N ALA A 23 11.47 -12.19 27.40
CA ALA A 23 11.92 -13.53 27.00
C ALA A 23 10.77 -14.56 26.83
N ASP A 24 9.51 -14.12 26.77
CA ASP A 24 8.38 -15.05 26.60
C ASP A 24 8.34 -15.58 25.16
N PRO A 25 8.54 -16.90 24.94
CA PRO A 25 8.58 -17.47 23.60
C PRO A 25 7.25 -17.37 22.85
N ASN A 26 6.15 -17.03 23.54
CA ASN A 26 4.85 -16.86 22.90
C ASN A 26 4.65 -15.49 22.27
N HIS A 27 5.50 -14.51 22.61
CA HIS A 27 5.37 -13.10 22.25
C HIS A 27 6.70 -12.55 21.73
N THR A 28 7.04 -12.88 20.49
CA THR A 28 8.37 -12.65 19.91
C THR A 28 8.37 -11.73 18.70
N VAL A 29 7.19 -11.32 18.21
CA VAL A 29 7.03 -10.44 17.05
C VAL A 29 6.07 -9.32 17.40
N ALA A 30 6.41 -8.10 17.03
CA ALA A 30 5.52 -6.94 17.06
C ALA A 30 5.17 -6.47 15.64
N ALA A 31 4.02 -5.81 15.51
CA ALA A 31 3.63 -5.15 14.27
C ALA A 31 3.05 -3.77 14.55
N ALA A 32 3.10 -2.92 13.54
CA ALA A 32 2.48 -1.61 13.53
C ALA A 32 1.78 -1.39 12.19
N VAL A 33 0.62 -0.73 12.23
CA VAL A 33 -0.16 -0.39 11.04
C VAL A 33 -0.69 1.04 11.12
N MET A 34 -0.60 1.79 10.01
CA MET A 34 -1.09 3.16 9.93
C MET A 34 -2.45 3.23 9.25
N ASP A 35 -3.36 4.04 9.80
CA ASP A 35 -4.64 4.36 9.17
C ASP A 35 -4.60 5.63 8.31
N THR A 36 -5.70 5.91 7.61
CA THR A 36 -5.85 7.09 6.75
C THR A 36 -5.79 8.44 7.47
N LYS A 37 -5.81 8.47 8.81
CA LYS A 37 -5.68 9.67 9.64
C LYS A 37 -4.27 9.82 10.22
N GLY A 38 -3.34 8.94 9.85
CA GLY A 38 -1.96 8.94 10.34
C GLY A 38 -1.80 8.37 11.75
N ARG A 39 -2.83 7.72 12.32
CA ARG A 39 -2.73 7.02 13.60
C ARG A 39 -2.04 5.68 13.40
N ILE A 40 -1.16 5.31 14.33
CA ILE A 40 -0.44 4.03 14.33
C ILE A 40 -1.04 3.12 15.40
N HIS A 41 -1.39 1.92 14.99
CA HIS A 41 -1.95 0.86 15.83
C HIS A 41 -0.94 -0.27 15.91
N THR A 42 -0.63 -0.75 17.12
CA THR A 42 0.42 -1.75 17.32
C THR A 42 -0.13 -3.03 17.96
N GLY A 43 0.54 -4.14 17.71
CA GLY A 43 0.17 -5.45 18.22
C GLY A 43 1.38 -6.35 18.40
N VAL A 44 1.24 -7.39 19.23
CA VAL A 44 2.25 -8.43 19.46
C VAL A 44 1.61 -9.77 19.12
N ASN A 45 2.37 -10.70 18.55
CA ASN A 45 1.84 -12.02 18.23
C ASN A 45 1.43 -12.76 19.51
N VAL A 46 0.52 -13.72 19.37
CA VAL A 46 0.19 -14.67 20.43
C VAL A 46 0.36 -16.05 19.84
N TYR A 47 1.48 -16.70 20.15
CA TYR A 47 1.72 -18.06 19.69
C TYR A 47 0.73 -19.02 20.33
N HIS A 48 0.14 -19.89 19.50
CA HIS A 48 -0.62 -21.05 19.95
C HIS A 48 -0.69 -22.08 18.83
N PHE A 49 -0.65 -23.37 19.15
CA PHE A 49 -0.57 -24.46 18.16
C PHE A 49 -1.80 -24.53 17.22
N THR A 50 -2.95 -24.02 17.66
CA THR A 50 -4.17 -23.93 16.83
C THR A 50 -4.13 -22.78 15.81
N GLY A 51 -2.99 -22.11 15.69
CA GLY A 51 -2.83 -20.94 14.85
C GLY A 51 -3.18 -19.65 15.58
N GLY A 52 -2.58 -19.41 16.76
CA GLY A 52 -2.67 -18.09 17.41
C GLY A 52 -2.24 -16.95 16.47
N PRO A 53 -2.77 -15.73 16.63
CA PRO A 53 -2.59 -14.65 15.67
C PRO A 53 -1.14 -14.16 15.60
N CYS A 54 -0.68 -13.90 14.37
CA CYS A 54 0.55 -13.13 14.16
C CYS A 54 0.34 -11.68 14.60
N ALA A 55 1.44 -10.95 14.80
CA ALA A 55 1.38 -9.58 15.30
C ALA A 55 0.58 -8.65 14.38
N GLU A 56 0.67 -8.87 13.06
CA GLU A 56 -0.10 -8.15 12.05
C GLU A 56 -1.60 -8.28 12.30
N LEU A 57 -2.09 -9.50 12.55
CA LEU A 57 -3.51 -9.76 12.80
C LEU A 57 -3.99 -9.10 14.10
N VAL A 58 -3.14 -9.07 15.13
CA VAL A 58 -3.43 -8.35 16.38
C VAL A 58 -3.49 -6.84 16.12
N ALA A 59 -2.54 -6.28 15.36
CA ALA A 59 -2.54 -4.86 15.01
C ALA A 59 -3.77 -4.47 14.16
N LEU A 60 -4.22 -5.33 13.24
CA LEU A 60 -5.49 -5.15 12.51
C LEU A 60 -6.69 -5.12 13.47
N GLY A 61 -6.74 -6.04 14.44
CA GLY A 61 -7.80 -6.07 15.44
C GLY A 61 -7.83 -4.81 16.31
N VAL A 62 -6.66 -4.31 16.73
CA VAL A 62 -6.53 -3.04 17.48
C VAL A 62 -7.00 -1.86 16.63
N ALA A 63 -6.61 -1.79 15.37
CA ALA A 63 -7.06 -0.76 14.44
C ALA A 63 -8.59 -0.79 14.25
N ALA A 64 -9.17 -1.99 14.10
CA ALA A 64 -10.61 -2.17 14.00
C ALA A 64 -11.34 -1.70 15.27
N ALA A 65 -10.83 -2.03 16.46
CA ALA A 65 -11.38 -1.57 17.74
C ALA A 65 -11.34 -0.04 17.89
N ALA A 66 -10.42 0.62 17.20
CA ALA A 66 -10.25 2.08 17.18
C ALA A 66 -10.99 2.77 16.01
N ASP A 67 -11.87 2.05 15.30
CA ASP A 67 -12.60 2.51 14.11
C ASP A 67 -11.66 3.18 13.09
N ALA A 68 -10.56 2.48 12.77
CA ALA A 68 -9.51 2.98 11.89
C ALA A 68 -9.95 3.16 10.42
N GLY A 69 -10.90 2.34 9.96
CA GLY A 69 -11.24 2.26 8.55
C GLY A 69 -10.07 1.71 7.71
N PRO A 70 -9.85 2.22 6.48
CA PRO A 70 -8.78 1.73 5.61
C PRO A 70 -7.38 1.98 6.18
N LEU A 71 -6.46 1.05 5.89
CA LEU A 71 -5.09 1.03 6.39
C LEU A 71 -4.09 1.22 5.24
N LEU A 72 -3.03 2.00 5.50
CA LEU A 72 -2.09 2.48 4.49
C LEU A 72 -0.82 1.64 4.42
N THR A 73 -0.17 1.41 5.56
CA THR A 73 1.15 0.76 5.60
C THR A 73 1.24 -0.11 6.85
N ILE A 74 1.83 -1.29 6.71
CA ILE A 74 2.08 -2.23 7.81
C ILE A 74 3.54 -2.69 7.83
N ALA A 75 4.08 -2.89 9.03
CA ALA A 75 5.38 -3.50 9.25
C ALA A 75 5.30 -4.50 10.42
N ALA A 76 6.07 -5.57 10.34
CA ALA A 76 6.31 -6.50 11.44
C ALA A 76 7.80 -6.57 11.74
N ALA A 77 8.17 -6.73 13.02
CA ALA A 77 9.55 -6.86 13.46
C ALA A 77 9.68 -7.92 14.55
N GLY A 78 10.78 -8.68 14.50
CA GLY A 78 11.12 -9.67 15.52
C GLY A 78 11.86 -9.05 16.70
N ASP A 79 11.66 -9.62 17.89
CA ASP A 79 12.44 -9.32 19.10
C ASP A 79 13.95 -9.59 18.90
N GLY A 80 14.76 -9.25 19.91
CA GLY A 80 16.18 -9.60 19.94
C GLY A 80 17.00 -8.99 18.80
N GLY A 81 16.54 -7.88 18.21
CA GLY A 81 17.23 -7.22 17.10
C GLY A 81 17.12 -7.95 15.75
N ARG A 82 16.17 -8.88 15.60
CA ARG A 82 15.94 -9.60 14.34
C ARG A 82 15.45 -8.69 13.20
N GLY A 83 15.03 -7.47 13.52
CA GLY A 83 14.65 -6.45 12.55
C GLY A 83 13.28 -6.72 11.92
N VAL A 84 13.02 -6.05 10.80
CA VAL A 84 11.79 -6.23 10.02
C VAL A 84 11.71 -7.68 9.52
N ILE A 85 10.52 -8.26 9.53
CA ILE A 85 10.24 -9.60 9.02
C ILE A 85 9.13 -9.56 7.98
N GLU A 86 9.17 -10.47 7.00
CA GLU A 86 8.08 -10.61 6.04
C GLU A 86 6.82 -11.17 6.68
N PRO A 87 5.61 -10.73 6.26
CA PRO A 87 4.38 -11.36 6.71
C PRO A 87 4.30 -12.81 6.22
N CYS A 88 3.77 -13.69 7.07
CA CYS A 88 3.54 -15.09 6.69
C CYS A 88 2.37 -15.21 5.69
N GLY A 89 2.23 -16.36 5.03
CA GLY A 89 1.18 -16.58 4.03
C GLY A 89 -0.25 -16.31 4.53
N ARG A 90 -0.55 -16.65 5.80
CA ARG A 90 -1.86 -16.36 6.41
C ARG A 90 -2.10 -14.85 6.56
N CYS A 91 -1.08 -14.10 6.99
CA CYS A 91 -1.19 -12.64 7.09
C CYS A 91 -1.37 -12.00 5.72
N ARG A 92 -0.61 -12.46 4.70
CA ARG A 92 -0.77 -11.98 3.32
C ARG A 92 -2.21 -12.17 2.83
N GLN A 93 -2.80 -13.34 3.05
CA GLN A 93 -4.19 -13.61 2.64
C GLN A 93 -5.20 -12.70 3.35
N VAL A 94 -5.10 -12.56 4.68
CA VAL A 94 -6.00 -11.69 5.44
C VAL A 94 -5.87 -10.23 5.00
N LEU A 95 -4.63 -9.76 4.78
CA LEU A 95 -4.38 -8.41 4.31
C LEU A 95 -4.95 -8.19 2.90
N VAL A 96 -4.83 -9.15 1.98
CA VAL A 96 -5.44 -9.07 0.63
C VAL A 96 -6.96 -8.92 0.71
N GLU A 97 -7.61 -9.68 1.58
CA GLU A 97 -9.07 -9.69 1.66
C GLU A 97 -9.64 -8.44 2.35
N LEU A 98 -8.93 -7.88 3.33
CA LEU A 98 -9.42 -6.75 4.14
C LEU A 98 -8.87 -5.39 3.69
N HIS A 99 -7.61 -5.35 3.27
CA HIS A 99 -6.86 -4.13 2.94
C HIS A 99 -5.97 -4.37 1.70
N PRO A 100 -6.54 -4.70 0.53
CA PRO A 100 -5.80 -5.15 -0.66
C PRO A 100 -4.75 -4.16 -1.15
N ASP A 101 -4.97 -2.87 -0.89
CA ASP A 101 -4.07 -1.80 -1.30
C ASP A 101 -3.04 -1.44 -0.23
N ILE A 102 -2.95 -2.14 0.91
CA ILE A 102 -1.96 -1.81 1.94
C ILE A 102 -0.53 -2.07 1.44
N LEU A 103 0.40 -1.19 1.80
CA LEU A 103 1.83 -1.41 1.56
C LEU A 103 2.46 -2.14 2.73
N VAL A 104 3.33 -3.10 2.44
CA VAL A 104 3.98 -3.96 3.42
C VAL A 104 5.47 -3.67 3.43
N ALA A 105 6.02 -3.31 4.59
CA ALA A 105 7.47 -3.26 4.78
C ALA A 105 8.05 -4.67 4.85
N VAL A 106 9.05 -4.95 4.02
CA VAL A 106 9.76 -6.23 3.98
C VAL A 106 11.25 -6.04 4.27
N PRO A 107 12.01 -7.09 4.62
CA PRO A 107 13.46 -6.98 4.83
C PRO A 107 14.18 -6.57 3.54
N GLY A 108 15.23 -5.74 3.66
CA GLY A 108 16.08 -5.33 2.55
C GLY A 108 17.48 -4.93 3.03
N ALA A 109 18.46 -4.99 2.13
CA ALA A 109 19.87 -4.72 2.46
C ALA A 109 20.11 -3.25 2.86
N ASP A 110 19.45 -2.32 2.18
CA ASP A 110 19.57 -0.87 2.39
C ASP A 110 18.41 -0.30 3.24
N GLY A 111 17.84 -1.15 4.11
CA GLY A 111 16.61 -0.85 4.86
C GLY A 111 15.38 -1.52 4.25
N PRO A 112 14.20 -1.40 4.91
CA PRO A 112 13.03 -2.16 4.51
C PRO A 112 12.28 -1.48 3.37
N PRO A 113 12.25 -2.04 2.13
CA PRO A 113 11.41 -1.49 1.09
C PRO A 113 9.93 -1.80 1.36
N LEU A 114 9.05 -1.01 0.75
CA LEU A 114 7.63 -1.34 0.69
C LEU A 114 7.29 -2.18 -0.54
N ARG A 115 6.33 -3.08 -0.38
CA ARG A 115 5.78 -3.93 -1.43
C ARG A 115 4.26 -3.92 -1.40
N THR A 116 3.65 -4.02 -2.57
CA THR A 116 2.21 -4.30 -2.69
C THR A 116 1.93 -5.74 -2.30
N LEU A 117 0.72 -6.03 -1.82
CA LEU A 117 0.33 -7.41 -1.57
C LEU A 117 0.32 -8.27 -2.82
N HIS A 118 0.05 -7.66 -3.99
CA HIS A 118 0.11 -8.36 -5.28
C HIS A 118 1.51 -8.94 -5.55
N ALA A 119 2.57 -8.18 -5.25
CA ALA A 119 3.94 -8.65 -5.38
C ALA A 119 4.29 -9.76 -4.36
N LEU A 120 3.67 -9.74 -3.16
CA LEU A 120 3.94 -10.72 -2.10
C LEU A 120 3.08 -11.99 -2.20
N LEU A 121 1.96 -11.94 -2.91
CA LEU A 121 1.03 -13.04 -3.09
C LEU A 121 0.41 -12.97 -4.50
N PRO A 122 1.19 -13.30 -5.53
CA PRO A 122 0.73 -13.27 -6.91
C PRO A 122 -0.37 -14.31 -7.15
N GLU A 123 -1.28 -14.01 -8.08
CA GLU A 123 -2.37 -14.92 -8.51
C GLU A 123 -3.23 -15.45 -7.34
N THR A 124 -3.38 -14.63 -6.31
CA THR A 124 -4.08 -15.02 -5.09
C THR A 124 -5.57 -15.27 -5.27
N TYR A 125 -6.11 -16.14 -4.42
CA TYR A 125 -7.54 -16.28 -4.24
C TYR A 125 -8.13 -14.98 -3.66
N ASN A 126 -9.19 -14.49 -4.30
CA ASN A 126 -10.00 -13.39 -3.78
C ASN A 126 -11.41 -13.90 -3.49
N HIS A 127 -11.88 -13.68 -2.27
CA HIS A 127 -13.25 -14.00 -1.89
C HIS A 127 -14.23 -13.17 -2.75
N ARG A 128 -15.08 -13.83 -3.54
CA ARG A 128 -15.90 -13.18 -4.58
C ARG A 128 -16.83 -12.08 -4.07
N ASP A 129 -17.32 -12.22 -2.85
CA ASP A 129 -18.25 -11.25 -2.24
C ASP A 129 -17.54 -10.21 -1.37
N ALA A 130 -16.22 -10.29 -1.21
CA ALA A 130 -15.48 -9.26 -0.50
C ALA A 130 -15.60 -7.92 -1.26
N ARG A 131 -15.87 -6.86 -0.51
CA ARG A 131 -15.94 -5.48 -1.02
C ARG A 131 -15.07 -4.58 -0.14
N PRO A 132 -13.76 -4.86 -0.02
CA PRO A 132 -12.89 -4.04 0.80
C PRO A 132 -12.82 -2.63 0.23
N ALA A 133 -12.66 -1.64 1.11
CA ALA A 133 -12.38 -0.28 0.69
C ALA A 133 -11.10 -0.26 -0.16
N ARG A 134 -11.16 0.43 -1.29
CA ARG A 134 -10.02 0.56 -2.21
C ARG A 134 -9.31 1.88 -2.01
N LEU A 135 -7.98 1.88 -2.11
CA LEU A 135 -7.13 3.04 -2.01
C LEU A 135 -6.44 3.31 -3.34
N VAL A 136 -6.31 4.58 -3.71
CA VAL A 136 -5.45 5.00 -4.82
C VAL A 136 -4.48 6.05 -4.28
N ARG A 137 -3.19 5.69 -4.18
CA ARG A 137 -2.16 6.58 -3.62
C ARG A 137 -1.62 7.57 -4.65
N PHE A 138 -1.44 8.81 -4.25
CA PHE A 138 -0.87 9.88 -5.05
C PHE A 138 0.21 10.60 -4.28
N ASN A 139 1.24 11.04 -4.99
CA ASN A 139 2.14 12.03 -4.44
C ASN A 139 1.37 13.31 -4.07
N LYS A 140 1.68 13.89 -2.89
CA LYS A 140 1.01 15.08 -2.36
C LYS A 140 0.97 16.27 -3.32
N ARG A 141 1.94 16.38 -4.23
CA ARG A 141 1.98 17.45 -5.24
C ARG A 141 0.77 17.45 -6.18
N TYR A 142 0.09 16.31 -6.33
CA TYR A 142 -1.07 16.18 -7.22
C TYR A 142 -2.39 16.55 -6.55
N TYR A 143 -2.40 16.91 -5.27
CA TYR A 143 -3.64 17.17 -4.53
C TYR A 143 -4.53 18.21 -5.22
N ASP A 144 -3.99 19.40 -5.51
CA ASP A 144 -4.78 20.49 -6.10
C ASP A 144 -5.28 20.13 -7.51
N ASP A 145 -4.47 19.43 -8.30
CA ASP A 145 -4.85 19.00 -9.64
C ASP A 145 -5.95 17.92 -9.62
N VAL A 146 -5.93 17.02 -8.63
CA VAL A 146 -6.98 16.02 -8.47
C VAL A 146 -8.27 16.66 -7.96
N VAL A 147 -8.20 17.52 -6.94
CA VAL A 147 -9.38 18.22 -6.40
C VAL A 147 -10.08 19.06 -7.47
N THR A 148 -9.31 19.76 -8.30
CA THR A 148 -9.86 20.62 -9.36
C THR A 148 -10.24 19.86 -10.64
N GLY A 149 -10.04 18.55 -10.68
CA GLY A 149 -10.33 17.73 -11.86
C GLY A 149 -9.38 17.95 -13.04
N ARG A 150 -8.25 18.64 -12.85
CA ARG A 150 -7.19 18.77 -13.87
C ARG A 150 -6.44 17.46 -14.09
N LYS A 151 -6.31 16.64 -13.04
CA LYS A 151 -5.71 15.29 -13.11
C LYS A 151 -6.78 14.24 -12.86
N THR A 152 -7.14 13.53 -13.93
CA THR A 152 -8.15 12.43 -13.91
C THR A 152 -7.59 11.11 -14.42
N VAL A 153 -6.29 11.06 -14.72
CA VAL A 153 -5.60 9.86 -15.22
C VAL A 153 -4.31 9.63 -14.45
N THR A 154 -4.04 8.37 -14.12
CA THR A 154 -2.77 7.91 -13.55
C THR A 154 -2.36 6.59 -14.19
N VAL A 155 -1.05 6.33 -14.23
CA VAL A 155 -0.49 5.09 -14.81
C VAL A 155 0.19 4.31 -13.70
N ARG A 156 -0.11 3.01 -13.63
CA ARG A 156 0.29 2.09 -12.55
C ARG A 156 1.04 0.90 -13.11
N HIS A 157 1.94 0.35 -12.31
CA HIS A 157 2.66 -0.89 -12.62
C HIS A 157 2.72 -1.73 -11.34
N ASP A 158 2.32 -3.00 -11.41
CA ASP A 158 2.24 -3.95 -10.29
C ASP A 158 1.51 -3.41 -9.02
N ASP A 159 0.57 -2.49 -9.26
CA ASP A 159 -0.31 -1.83 -8.29
C ASP A 159 -1.75 -1.94 -8.80
N PRO A 160 -2.38 -3.13 -8.68
CA PRO A 160 -3.65 -3.43 -9.34
C PRO A 160 -4.81 -2.64 -8.74
N ILE A 161 -5.50 -1.87 -9.59
CA ILE A 161 -6.63 -1.03 -9.18
C ILE A 161 -7.96 -1.61 -9.66
N ALA A 162 -8.98 -1.58 -8.80
CA ALA A 162 -10.34 -1.98 -9.15
C ALA A 162 -11.20 -0.78 -9.58
N VAL A 163 -12.10 -1.00 -10.54
CA VAL A 163 -13.15 -0.03 -10.91
C VAL A 163 -14.17 0.08 -9.77
N GLY A 164 -14.65 1.30 -9.52
CA GLY A 164 -15.66 1.59 -8.49
C GLY A 164 -15.19 2.62 -7.44
N PRO A 165 -15.90 2.71 -6.30
CA PRO A 165 -15.56 3.64 -5.24
C PRO A 165 -14.16 3.40 -4.68
N ALA A 166 -13.40 4.48 -4.49
CA ALA A 166 -12.07 4.44 -3.90
C ALA A 166 -11.82 5.65 -3.00
N LEU A 167 -10.90 5.52 -2.06
CA LEU A 167 -10.34 6.63 -1.32
C LEU A 167 -9.03 7.05 -1.99
N LEU A 168 -8.99 8.28 -2.50
CA LEU A 168 -7.76 8.84 -3.04
C LEU A 168 -6.91 9.31 -1.86
N VAL A 169 -5.71 8.77 -1.70
CA VAL A 169 -4.82 9.04 -0.56
C VAL A 169 -3.61 9.81 -1.05
N PHE A 170 -3.23 10.87 -0.35
CA PHE A 170 -2.09 11.71 -0.69
C PHE A 170 -1.00 11.59 0.36
N GLU A 171 0.25 11.53 -0.09
CA GLU A 171 1.49 11.35 0.70
C GLU A 171 1.85 12.58 1.56
N ASP A 172 0.86 13.15 2.25
CA ASP A 172 1.02 14.18 3.27
C ASP A 172 1.28 13.53 4.66
N ASP A 173 1.75 14.33 5.61
CA ASP A 173 1.79 13.93 7.03
C ASP A 173 1.02 14.96 7.88
N PRO A 174 -0.16 14.62 8.43
CA PRO A 174 -0.87 13.35 8.23
C PRO A 174 -1.39 13.20 6.79
N PRO A 175 -1.68 11.96 6.34
CA PRO A 175 -2.22 11.71 5.00
C PRO A 175 -3.52 12.49 4.76
N ARG A 176 -3.64 13.11 3.59
CA ARG A 176 -4.91 13.68 3.12
C ARG A 176 -5.67 12.66 2.30
N THR A 177 -6.99 12.70 2.39
CA THR A 177 -7.85 11.79 1.64
C THR A 177 -9.00 12.52 0.95
N LEU A 178 -9.45 11.97 -0.18
CA LEU A 178 -10.64 12.43 -0.91
C LEU A 178 -11.49 11.22 -1.31
N PRO A 179 -12.83 11.31 -1.20
CA PRO A 179 -13.70 10.31 -1.80
C PRO A 179 -13.55 10.40 -3.33
N GLY A 180 -13.32 9.27 -3.97
CA GLY A 180 -13.12 9.18 -5.40
C GLY A 180 -13.82 7.99 -6.02
N GLU A 181 -13.73 7.92 -7.34
CA GLU A 181 -14.24 6.82 -8.12
C GLU A 181 -13.26 6.50 -9.24
N VAL A 182 -12.92 5.23 -9.38
CA VAL A 182 -12.19 4.71 -10.52
C VAL A 182 -13.21 4.34 -11.59
N HIS A 183 -13.18 5.04 -12.71
CA HIS A 183 -14.14 4.86 -13.80
C HIS A 183 -13.75 3.74 -14.75
N SER A 184 -12.45 3.57 -15.01
CA SER A 184 -11.94 2.54 -15.91
C SER A 184 -10.48 2.22 -15.64
N VAL A 185 -10.11 0.96 -15.87
CA VAL A 185 -8.73 0.48 -15.88
C VAL A 185 -8.48 -0.21 -17.21
N ALA A 186 -7.41 0.17 -17.90
CA ALA A 186 -7.03 -0.41 -19.18
C ALA A 186 -5.53 -0.73 -19.21
N SER A 187 -5.18 -1.94 -19.61
CA SER A 187 -3.80 -2.42 -19.64
C SER A 187 -3.16 -2.18 -21.01
N TYR A 188 -1.93 -1.66 -21.01
CA TYR A 188 -1.14 -1.43 -22.22
C TYR A 188 0.30 -1.85 -21.99
N ARG A 189 0.98 -2.27 -23.05
CA ARG A 189 2.44 -2.33 -23.03
C ARG A 189 3.03 -0.93 -23.03
N LEU A 190 3.99 -0.67 -22.14
CA LEU A 190 4.57 0.66 -21.94
C LEU A 190 5.26 1.23 -23.18
N ASP A 191 5.89 0.39 -24.01
CA ASP A 191 6.54 0.79 -25.26
C ASP A 191 5.53 1.11 -26.37
N LEU A 192 4.32 0.55 -26.30
CA LEU A 192 3.27 0.69 -27.33
C LEU A 192 2.15 1.67 -26.95
N ILE A 193 2.14 2.18 -25.72
CA ILE A 193 1.13 3.14 -25.27
C ILE A 193 1.23 4.45 -26.07
N ARG A 194 0.07 5.04 -26.41
CA ARG A 194 -0.03 6.33 -27.09
C ARG A 194 -0.36 7.45 -26.08
N PRO A 195 0.05 8.71 -26.34
CA PRO A 195 -0.19 9.82 -25.42
C PRO A 195 -1.65 9.95 -24.97
N GLU A 196 -2.60 9.88 -25.91
CA GLU A 196 -4.03 10.03 -25.62
C GLU A 196 -4.59 8.90 -24.75
N GLN A 197 -4.01 7.70 -24.83
CA GLN A 197 -4.38 6.59 -23.96
C GLN A 197 -4.03 6.90 -22.51
N ALA A 198 -2.86 7.51 -22.27
CA ALA A 198 -2.40 7.97 -20.96
C ALA A 198 -2.99 9.32 -20.51
N GLY A 199 -3.89 9.92 -21.31
CA GLY A 199 -4.47 11.24 -21.01
C GLY A 199 -3.47 12.39 -21.19
N LEU A 200 -2.57 12.27 -22.16
CA LEU A 200 -1.53 13.24 -22.48
C LEU A 200 -1.72 13.81 -23.89
N ASP A 201 -1.29 15.05 -24.09
CA ASP A 201 -1.52 15.78 -25.33
C ASP A 201 -0.36 15.70 -26.32
N SER A 202 0.79 15.13 -25.91
CA SER A 202 1.99 15.07 -26.77
C SER A 202 2.91 13.87 -26.50
N PRO A 203 3.71 13.43 -27.51
CA PRO A 203 4.73 12.41 -27.32
C PRO A 203 5.80 12.78 -26.29
N GLU A 204 6.18 14.05 -26.20
CA GLU A 204 7.17 14.53 -25.22
C GLU A 204 6.64 14.40 -23.78
N ALA A 205 5.35 14.61 -23.58
CA ALA A 205 4.71 14.36 -22.29
C ALA A 205 4.74 12.87 -21.93
N LEU A 206 4.60 11.99 -22.92
CA LEU A 206 4.68 10.54 -22.70
C LEU A 206 6.08 10.09 -22.30
N GLU A 207 7.14 10.65 -22.90
CA GLU A 207 8.51 10.35 -22.48
C GLU A 207 8.77 10.81 -21.03
N ARG A 208 8.30 12.02 -20.66
CA ARG A 208 8.37 12.48 -19.26
C ARG A 208 7.62 11.55 -18.30
N LEU A 209 6.47 11.02 -18.72
CA LEU A 209 5.73 10.02 -17.94
C LEU A 209 6.57 8.75 -17.79
N ARG A 210 7.14 8.21 -18.87
CA ARG A 210 7.99 7.00 -18.84
C ARG A 210 9.16 7.16 -17.88
N ASP A 211 9.85 8.29 -17.93
CA ASP A 211 10.96 8.59 -17.02
C ASP A 211 10.49 8.71 -15.57
N GLY A 212 9.36 9.38 -15.34
CA GLY A 212 8.74 9.48 -14.01
C GLY A 212 8.34 8.11 -13.46
N LEU A 213 7.79 7.23 -14.30
CA LEU A 213 7.41 5.86 -13.92
C LEU A 213 8.65 5.03 -13.55
N ARG A 214 9.75 5.09 -14.30
CA ARG A 214 11.00 4.38 -13.95
C ARG A 214 11.59 4.86 -12.63
N GLY A 215 11.46 6.15 -12.32
CA GLY A 215 11.86 6.69 -11.02
C GLY A 215 11.04 6.15 -9.85
N HIS A 216 9.75 5.84 -10.09
CA HIS A 216 8.84 5.32 -9.06
C HIS A 216 8.80 3.79 -8.98
N TYR A 217 8.98 3.11 -10.11
CA TYR A 217 9.02 1.67 -10.27
C TYR A 217 10.39 1.26 -10.83
N PRO A 218 11.41 1.02 -9.97
CA PRO A 218 12.78 0.75 -10.41
C PRO A 218 12.92 -0.49 -11.31
N ASP A 219 12.03 -1.48 -11.13
CA ASP A 219 12.02 -2.73 -11.89
C ASP A 219 11.23 -2.64 -13.21
N LEU A 220 10.71 -1.45 -13.55
CA LEU A 220 9.89 -1.23 -14.74
C LEU A 220 10.69 -1.36 -16.03
N THR A 221 10.41 -2.42 -16.78
CA THR A 221 11.00 -2.65 -18.10
C THR A 221 10.24 -1.89 -19.20
N PRO A 222 10.88 -1.53 -20.33
CA PRO A 222 10.20 -0.84 -21.44
C PRO A 222 9.01 -1.62 -22.02
N THR A 223 9.04 -2.94 -21.95
CA THR A 223 7.98 -3.83 -22.45
C THR A 223 6.98 -4.26 -21.38
N ALA A 224 7.10 -3.73 -20.16
CA ALA A 224 6.20 -4.05 -19.07
C ALA A 224 4.76 -3.66 -19.40
N THR A 225 3.81 -4.37 -18.80
CA THR A 225 2.41 -3.97 -18.83
C THR A 225 2.18 -2.92 -17.76
N VAL A 226 1.50 -1.83 -18.14
CA VAL A 226 1.05 -0.77 -17.25
C VAL A 226 -0.46 -0.63 -17.34
N GLU A 227 -1.07 -0.22 -16.25
CA GLU A 227 -2.49 0.06 -16.17
C GLU A 227 -2.72 1.58 -16.22
N VAL A 228 -3.52 2.02 -17.18
CA VAL A 228 -4.04 3.38 -17.22
C VAL A 228 -5.36 3.39 -16.44
N VAL A 229 -5.35 4.13 -15.35
CA VAL A 229 -6.49 4.28 -14.44
C VAL A 229 -7.09 5.66 -14.65
N ARG A 230 -8.36 5.69 -15.07
CA ARG A 230 -9.16 6.92 -15.16
C ARG A 230 -10.02 7.04 -13.91
N PHE A 231 -9.99 8.18 -13.26
CA PHE A 231 -10.64 8.41 -11.98
C PHE A 231 -11.16 9.85 -11.85
N GLY A 232 -12.00 10.08 -10.86
CA GLY A 232 -12.49 11.39 -10.49
C GLY A 232 -12.72 11.51 -8.98
N VAL A 233 -12.86 12.75 -8.50
CA VAL A 233 -13.33 13.03 -7.14
C VAL A 233 -14.85 12.90 -7.13
N ARG A 234 -15.41 12.22 -6.13
CA ARG A 234 -16.87 12.14 -5.96
C ARG A 234 -17.37 13.40 -5.28
N ALA A 235 -18.45 13.97 -5.79
CA ALA A 235 -19.23 14.95 -5.03
C ALA A 235 -19.75 14.26 -3.76
N GLY A 236 -19.55 14.91 -2.61
CA GLY A 236 -20.04 14.45 -1.31
C GLY A 236 -21.55 14.55 -1.17
#